data_AF-A0A369SE78-F1
#
_entry.id   AF-A0A369SE78-F1
#
_cell.length_a   1.000
_cell.length_b   1.000
_cell.length_c   1.000
_cell.angle_alpha   90.00
_cell.angle_beta   90.00
_cell.angle_gamma   90.00
#
_symmetry.space_group_name_H-M   'P 1'
#
loop_
_entity.id
_entity.type
_entity.pdbx_description
1 polymer ?
#
loop_
_entity_poly.entity_id
_entity_poly.type
_entity_poly.pdbx_seq_one_letter_code
_entity_poly.pdbx_strand_id
1 'polypeptide(L)'
;MAASQCSMPSKTESVANANSAQPNFMPYNEGDNASGNAAKVNLKGANGTTKKQTLKLTMKRPKNSRSVTASSSRLKNCGVESKYQESHKQLSDFYRYLRSVGRPHGFAKNIVNSVNKYLFWACKGQELTWLPITECEKIKRYVDVLQKHACLSECSICSFITSIERARQFAEYRKLVGKIDCKEVMFLADLLAHFRSLRKLRLANRKKCKNYGSKPSFVDPADLSRVVNNADYRERFDELATYAKAIVELKSWKTFDRRNFTFCLRYIIARLLLESKPKLSTICNMTFSDIETCKGTIDDPESKIKIIVADRKFSKLDKATLIVSGDTKQTLVNFAHFIRRVVPKVLKETRALVFTNSSGRKLTPSQISKHMCQYTSPESSDNAKEASKDE
;
A
#
# COMPACT_ATOMS: atom_id res chain seq x y z
N MET A 1 28.43 -23.03 -52.43
CA MET A 1 29.34 -22.97 -51.26
C MET A 1 28.59 -22.36 -50.09
N ALA A 2 28.50 -22.88 -48.88
CA ALA A 2 28.69 -24.21 -48.29
C ALA A 2 27.83 -24.18 -47.02
N ALA A 3 26.99 -25.20 -46.82
CA ALA A 3 26.25 -25.42 -45.58
C ALA A 3 27.21 -25.92 -44.49
N SER A 4 26.95 -25.57 -43.23
CA SER A 4 27.50 -26.32 -42.11
C SER A 4 26.46 -26.44 -40.99
N GLN A 5 25.91 -27.64 -40.90
CA GLN A 5 25.28 -28.22 -39.72
C GLN A 5 26.35 -28.62 -38.71
N CYS A 6 25.99 -28.66 -37.42
CA CYS A 6 26.43 -29.62 -36.40
C CYS A 6 26.04 -29.04 -35.03
N SER A 7 25.66 -29.78 -33.99
CA SER A 7 25.10 -31.12 -33.79
C SER A 7 24.92 -31.20 -32.27
N MET A 8 23.81 -31.74 -31.79
CA MET A 8 23.62 -32.12 -30.40
C MET A 8 24.61 -33.22 -29.99
N PRO A 9 24.92 -33.34 -28.69
CA PRO A 9 25.15 -34.65 -28.11
C PRO A 9 24.15 -34.95 -26.98
N SER A 10 23.46 -36.05 -27.14
CA SER A 10 22.82 -36.84 -26.08
C SER A 10 23.84 -37.83 -25.49
N LYS A 11 23.88 -37.98 -24.17
CA LYS A 11 23.94 -39.30 -23.50
C LYS A 11 23.69 -39.18 -21.99
N THR A 12 22.82 -40.08 -21.55
CA THR A 12 22.58 -40.63 -20.21
C THR A 12 23.91 -41.06 -19.54
N GLU A 13 24.07 -41.14 -18.21
CA GLU A 13 23.31 -41.96 -17.26
C GLU A 13 23.82 -41.73 -15.81
N SER A 14 23.11 -42.34 -14.85
CA SER A 14 23.49 -42.71 -13.48
C SER A 14 22.92 -41.88 -12.32
N VAL A 15 22.27 -42.65 -11.46
CA VAL A 15 21.48 -42.35 -10.27
C VAL A 15 22.42 -42.28 -9.08
N ALA A 16 22.27 -41.25 -8.23
CA ALA A 16 22.69 -41.32 -6.84
C ALA A 16 21.68 -40.58 -5.97
N ASN A 17 20.97 -41.38 -5.16
CA ASN A 17 20.11 -40.99 -4.06
C ASN A 17 20.83 -40.00 -3.12
N ALA A 18 20.19 -38.88 -2.81
CA ALA A 18 20.46 -38.12 -1.59
C ALA A 18 19.14 -37.61 -1.01
N ASN A 19 18.77 -38.22 0.12
CA ASN A 19 17.63 -37.89 0.96
C ASN A 19 17.50 -36.38 1.19
N SER A 20 16.41 -35.78 0.71
CA SER A 20 15.95 -34.48 1.20
C SER A 20 14.64 -34.71 1.97
N ALA A 21 14.75 -34.62 3.29
CA ALA A 21 13.61 -34.60 4.18
C ALA A 21 12.73 -33.40 3.83
N GLN A 22 11.56 -33.66 3.25
CA GLN A 22 10.49 -32.67 3.17
C GLN A 22 9.94 -32.42 4.58
N PRO A 23 9.68 -31.17 4.99
CA PRO A 23 8.88 -30.93 6.16
C PRO A 23 7.46 -31.42 5.89
N ASN A 24 7.07 -32.42 6.68
CA ASN A 24 5.74 -33.04 6.72
C ASN A 24 4.68 -31.95 7.01
N PHE A 25 3.99 -31.47 5.99
CA PHE A 25 2.76 -30.68 6.18
C PHE A 25 1.61 -31.66 6.34
N MET A 26 1.11 -31.81 7.57
CA MET A 26 -0.11 -32.60 7.82
C MET A 26 -1.27 -32.08 6.97
N PRO A 27 -2.06 -32.97 6.32
CA PRO A 27 -3.37 -32.59 5.80
C PRO A 27 -4.32 -32.38 6.97
N TYR A 28 -5.05 -31.27 6.99
CA TYR A 28 -6.16 -31.07 7.92
C TYR A 28 -7.47 -31.46 7.24
N ASN A 29 -8.15 -32.44 7.86
CA ASN A 29 -9.47 -32.91 7.52
C ASN A 29 -10.51 -31.78 7.55
N GLU A 30 -11.38 -31.79 6.54
CA GLU A 30 -12.66 -31.09 6.57
C GLU A 30 -13.58 -31.77 7.60
N GLY A 31 -14.27 -30.96 8.40
CA GLY A 31 -15.27 -31.40 9.36
C GLY A 31 -16.34 -30.32 9.51
N ASP A 32 -17.54 -30.67 9.05
CA ASP A 32 -18.76 -29.87 9.02
C ASP A 32 -19.41 -29.65 10.40
N ASN A 33 -20.24 -28.60 10.43
CA ASN A 33 -21.44 -28.37 11.26
C ASN A 33 -21.31 -28.31 12.80
N ALA A 34 -21.70 -27.16 13.38
CA ALA A 34 -22.88 -27.08 14.27
C ALA A 34 -23.20 -25.65 14.73
N SER A 35 -24.50 -25.49 14.96
CA SER A 35 -25.35 -24.36 15.31
C SER A 35 -24.99 -23.49 16.52
N GLY A 36 -25.38 -22.22 16.36
CA GLY A 36 -25.92 -21.24 17.32
C GLY A 36 -26.03 -21.55 18.82
N ASN A 37 -25.76 -20.51 19.62
CA ASN A 37 -26.68 -20.12 20.69
C ASN A 37 -26.45 -18.66 21.12
N ALA A 38 -27.47 -17.83 20.93
CA ALA A 38 -27.58 -16.50 21.52
C ALA A 38 -28.30 -16.63 22.86
N ALA A 39 -27.61 -16.34 23.96
CA ALA A 39 -28.24 -16.27 25.28
C ALA A 39 -29.21 -15.08 25.32
N LYS A 40 -30.51 -15.36 25.39
CA LYS A 40 -31.56 -14.42 25.76
C LYS A 40 -31.81 -14.56 27.26
N VAL A 41 -31.60 -13.48 28.02
CA VAL A 41 -32.11 -13.38 29.39
C VAL A 41 -33.34 -12.47 29.34
N ASN A 42 -34.49 -13.04 29.64
CA ASN A 42 -35.75 -12.33 29.88
C ASN A 42 -35.90 -12.13 31.39
N LEU A 43 -36.11 -10.89 31.82
CA LEU A 43 -36.72 -10.59 33.12
C LEU A 43 -37.96 -9.75 32.85
N LYS A 44 -39.11 -10.21 33.38
CA LYS A 44 -40.42 -9.57 33.29
C LYS A 44 -40.88 -9.23 34.71
N GLY A 45 -41.46 -8.04 34.85
CA GLY A 45 -42.16 -7.52 36.04
C GLY A 45 -41.84 -6.03 36.18
N ALA A 46 -42.76 -5.09 36.40
CA ALA A 46 -44.22 -5.09 36.47
C ALA A 46 -44.68 -3.68 36.05
N ASN A 47 -45.88 -3.58 35.49
CA ASN A 47 -46.66 -2.41 35.10
C ASN A 47 -46.01 -1.01 35.21
N GLY A 48 -45.82 -0.38 34.05
CA GLY A 48 -45.57 1.06 33.93
C GLY A 48 -44.96 1.39 32.58
N THR A 49 -45.80 1.86 31.65
CA THR A 49 -45.47 2.37 30.31
C THR A 49 -44.01 2.81 30.10
N THR A 50 -43.17 1.93 29.57
CA THR A 50 -41.82 2.30 29.11
C THR A 50 -41.90 2.68 27.64
N LYS A 51 -42.09 3.97 27.36
CA LYS A 51 -41.75 4.56 26.06
C LYS A 51 -40.28 4.22 25.79
N LYS A 52 -40.01 3.41 24.76
CA LYS A 52 -38.66 3.22 24.20
C LYS A 52 -38.19 4.54 23.59
N GLN A 53 -37.72 5.47 24.41
CA GLN A 53 -36.80 6.51 23.94
C GLN A 53 -35.45 5.86 23.75
N THR A 54 -35.18 5.44 22.52
CA THR A 54 -33.82 5.13 22.10
C THR A 54 -33.08 6.46 21.97
N LEU A 55 -32.52 6.96 23.07
CA LEU A 55 -31.50 8.00 23.02
C LEU A 55 -30.28 7.39 22.32
N LYS A 56 -30.27 7.47 20.98
CA LYS A 56 -29.04 7.35 20.21
C LYS A 56 -28.16 8.54 20.59
N LEU A 57 -27.37 8.37 21.64
CA LEU A 57 -26.09 9.04 21.79
C LEU A 57 -25.20 8.55 20.65
N THR A 58 -25.46 9.04 19.44
CA THR A 58 -24.43 9.12 18.41
C THR A 58 -23.41 10.12 18.91
N MET A 59 -22.48 9.64 19.74
CA MET A 59 -21.17 10.28 19.84
C MET A 59 -20.60 10.24 18.42
N LYS A 60 -20.77 11.35 17.70
CA LYS A 60 -20.09 11.62 16.46
C LYS A 60 -18.60 11.55 16.79
N ARG A 61 -18.00 10.38 16.59
CA ARG A 61 -16.54 10.27 16.52
C ARG A 61 -16.08 11.35 15.55
N PRO A 62 -15.20 12.29 15.95
CA PRO A 62 -14.61 13.19 14.99
C PRO A 62 -13.90 12.34 13.95
N LYS A 63 -14.44 12.35 12.72
CA LYS A 63 -13.78 11.76 11.56
C LYS A 63 -12.56 12.62 11.26
N ASN A 64 -11.47 12.37 11.97
CA ASN A 64 -10.14 12.81 11.57
C ASN A 64 -9.65 11.92 10.42
N SER A 65 -10.35 12.02 9.29
CA SER A 65 -9.85 11.72 7.96
C SER A 65 -9.52 13.07 7.33
N ARG A 66 -8.31 13.58 7.52
CA ARG A 66 -7.93 14.93 7.02
C ARG A 66 -6.91 14.95 5.88
N SER A 67 -6.46 13.81 5.34
CA SER A 67 -5.46 13.85 4.24
C SER A 67 -5.89 13.23 2.90
N VAL A 68 -6.95 12.42 2.84
CA VAL A 68 -7.45 11.81 1.57
C VAL A 68 -8.77 12.43 1.11
N THR A 69 -9.52 13.04 2.02
CA THR A 69 -10.86 13.63 1.78
C THR A 69 -10.81 15.03 1.20
N ALA A 70 -9.79 15.84 1.50
CA ALA A 70 -9.75 17.24 1.09
C ALA A 70 -9.61 17.44 -0.43
N SER A 71 -8.88 16.55 -1.11
CA SER A 71 -8.77 16.58 -2.57
C SER A 71 -10.05 16.09 -3.25
N SER A 72 -10.67 15.01 -2.75
CA SER A 72 -11.96 14.53 -3.26
C SER A 72 -13.08 15.56 -3.07
N SER A 73 -13.17 16.21 -1.91
CA SER A 73 -14.19 17.24 -1.67
C SER A 73 -14.03 18.47 -2.56
N ARG A 74 -12.79 18.92 -2.81
CA ARG A 74 -12.52 20.03 -3.74
C ARG A 74 -12.85 19.67 -5.18
N LEU A 75 -12.49 18.47 -5.62
CA LEU A 75 -12.83 17.97 -6.96
C LEU A 75 -14.36 17.85 -7.17
N LYS A 76 -15.11 17.44 -6.13
CA LYS A 76 -16.58 17.45 -6.14
C LYS A 76 -17.13 18.87 -6.33
N ASN A 77 -16.64 19.82 -5.52
CA ASN A 77 -17.11 21.20 -5.55
C ASN A 77 -16.81 21.90 -6.89
N CYS A 78 -15.75 21.48 -7.59
CA CYS A 78 -15.40 22.01 -8.90
C CYS A 78 -16.02 21.23 -10.08
N GLY A 79 -16.88 20.23 -9.81
CA GLY A 79 -17.55 19.45 -10.87
C GLY A 79 -16.63 18.53 -11.69
N VAL A 80 -15.42 18.24 -11.21
CA VAL A 80 -14.39 17.46 -11.95
C VAL A 80 -14.21 16.04 -11.40
N GLU A 81 -15.04 15.62 -10.44
CA GLU A 81 -15.01 14.23 -9.93
C GLU A 81 -15.88 13.27 -10.76
N SER A 82 -16.92 13.81 -11.42
CA SER A 82 -17.87 13.05 -12.24
C SER A 82 -17.19 12.38 -13.43
N LYS A 83 -17.72 11.23 -13.84
CA LYS A 83 -17.14 10.37 -14.88
C LYS A 83 -18.21 9.47 -15.49
N TYR A 84 -17.98 8.99 -16.72
CA TYR A 84 -18.80 7.94 -17.32
C TYR A 84 -18.64 6.62 -16.59
N GLN A 85 -19.62 5.73 -16.75
CA GLN A 85 -19.57 4.37 -16.18
C GLN A 85 -18.31 3.63 -16.65
N GLU A 86 -17.66 2.90 -15.72
CA GLU A 86 -16.41 2.18 -16.03
C GLU A 86 -16.60 1.06 -17.06
N SER A 87 -17.84 0.58 -17.22
CA SER A 87 -18.26 -0.40 -18.23
C SER A 87 -18.38 0.16 -19.65
N HIS A 88 -18.23 1.47 -19.85
CA HIS A 88 -18.35 2.08 -21.18
C HIS A 88 -17.34 1.47 -22.17
N LYS A 89 -17.84 0.94 -23.30
CA LYS A 89 -17.05 0.15 -24.26
C LYS A 89 -15.74 0.82 -24.65
N GLN A 90 -15.79 2.09 -25.06
CA GLN A 90 -14.60 2.83 -25.50
C GLN A 90 -13.56 3.04 -24.39
N LEU A 91 -13.97 3.17 -23.13
CA LEU A 91 -13.06 3.29 -21.99
C LEU A 91 -12.41 1.95 -21.63
N SER A 92 -13.19 0.86 -21.75
CA SER A 92 -12.67 -0.52 -21.61
C SER A 92 -11.64 -0.83 -22.69
N ASP A 93 -11.89 -0.41 -23.94
CA ASP A 93 -10.94 -0.59 -25.04
C ASP A 93 -9.68 0.24 -24.87
N PHE A 94 -9.78 1.47 -24.34
CA PHE A 94 -8.62 2.28 -23.97
C PHE A 94 -7.80 1.62 -22.85
N TYR A 95 -8.46 1.09 -21.83
CA TYR A 95 -7.81 0.34 -20.78
C TYR A 95 -7.05 -0.89 -21.33
N ARG A 96 -7.70 -1.67 -22.21
CA ARG A 96 -7.08 -2.84 -22.86
C ARG A 96 -5.89 -2.44 -23.73
N TYR A 97 -5.98 -1.34 -24.48
CA TYR A 97 -4.86 -0.79 -25.24
C TYR A 97 -3.65 -0.45 -24.35
N LEU A 98 -3.88 0.22 -23.21
CA LEU A 98 -2.79 0.51 -22.28
C LEU A 98 -2.14 -0.78 -21.75
N ARG A 99 -2.94 -1.82 -21.53
CA ARG A 99 -2.44 -3.15 -21.11
C ARG A 99 -1.62 -3.82 -22.22
N SER A 100 -2.05 -3.76 -23.48
CA SER A 100 -1.34 -4.36 -24.60
C SER A 100 0.01 -3.70 -24.88
N VAL A 101 0.15 -2.39 -24.62
CA VAL A 101 1.44 -1.67 -24.68
C VAL A 101 2.28 -1.81 -23.40
N GLY A 102 1.99 -2.82 -22.57
CA GLY A 102 2.80 -3.21 -21.42
C GLY A 102 2.61 -2.39 -20.14
N ARG A 103 1.55 -1.57 -20.02
CA ARG A 103 1.34 -0.78 -18.80
C ARG A 103 0.81 -1.63 -17.63
N PRO A 104 1.34 -1.49 -16.41
CA PRO A 104 0.82 -2.16 -15.22
C PRO A 104 -0.67 -1.84 -14.97
N HIS A 105 -1.42 -2.79 -14.40
CA HIS A 105 -2.86 -2.67 -14.17
C HIS A 105 -3.25 -1.37 -13.46
N GLY A 106 -2.64 -1.09 -12.31
CA GLY A 106 -2.94 0.12 -11.53
C GLY A 106 -2.59 1.41 -12.28
N PHE A 107 -1.53 1.40 -13.09
CA PHE A 107 -1.15 2.54 -13.89
C PHE A 107 -2.14 2.80 -15.03
N ALA A 108 -2.52 1.74 -15.76
CA ALA A 108 -3.53 1.82 -16.81
C ALA A 108 -4.88 2.31 -16.26
N LYS A 109 -5.32 1.76 -15.11
CA LYS A 109 -6.57 2.18 -14.46
C LYS A 109 -6.55 3.66 -14.06
N ASN A 110 -5.42 4.15 -13.55
CA ASN A 110 -5.28 5.56 -13.18
C ASN A 110 -5.35 6.49 -14.40
N ILE A 111 -4.68 6.14 -15.51
CA ILE A 111 -4.75 6.91 -16.76
C ILE A 111 -6.19 6.97 -17.26
N VAL A 112 -6.85 5.81 -17.38
CA VAL A 112 -8.24 5.71 -17.88
C VAL A 112 -9.18 6.54 -17.02
N ASN A 113 -9.04 6.48 -15.69
CA ASN A 113 -9.86 7.25 -14.77
C ASN A 113 -9.62 8.77 -14.89
N SER A 114 -8.37 9.20 -15.08
CA SER A 114 -8.05 10.61 -15.31
C SER A 114 -8.64 11.13 -16.64
N VAL A 115 -8.53 10.34 -17.71
CA VAL A 115 -9.09 10.70 -19.03
C VAL A 115 -10.62 10.68 -19.01
N ASN A 116 -11.23 9.69 -18.37
CA ASN A 116 -12.69 9.59 -18.23
C ASN A 116 -13.28 10.84 -17.54
N LYS A 117 -12.69 11.26 -16.42
CA LYS A 117 -13.11 12.50 -15.72
C LYS A 117 -13.00 13.74 -16.60
N TYR A 118 -11.90 13.85 -17.34
CA TYR A 118 -11.71 14.96 -18.26
C TYR A 118 -12.73 14.96 -19.39
N LEU A 119 -12.94 13.82 -20.06
CA LEU A 119 -13.92 13.71 -21.15
C LEU A 119 -15.33 14.01 -20.64
N PHE A 120 -15.70 13.51 -19.47
CA PHE A 120 -16.99 13.81 -18.86
C PHE A 120 -17.16 15.32 -18.61
N TRP A 121 -16.15 15.96 -18.01
CA TRP A 121 -16.17 17.41 -17.78
C TRP A 121 -16.21 18.20 -19.09
N ALA A 122 -15.38 17.84 -20.06
CA ALA A 122 -15.23 18.56 -21.32
C ALA A 122 -16.45 18.43 -22.23
N CYS A 123 -17.19 17.31 -22.13
CA CYS A 123 -18.46 17.09 -22.80
C CYS A 123 -19.66 17.53 -21.95
N LYS A 124 -19.45 18.15 -20.79
CA LYS A 124 -20.52 18.55 -19.86
C LYS A 124 -21.47 17.39 -19.48
N GLY A 125 -20.95 16.17 -19.41
CA GLY A 125 -21.71 14.95 -19.12
C GLY A 125 -22.59 14.43 -20.27
N GLN A 126 -22.50 15.00 -21.47
CA GLN A 126 -23.18 14.53 -22.67
C GLN A 126 -22.53 13.23 -23.20
N GLU A 127 -22.86 12.80 -24.42
CA GLU A 127 -22.28 11.57 -25.00
C GLU A 127 -20.73 11.63 -25.04
N LEU A 128 -20.11 10.47 -24.78
CA LEU A 128 -18.65 10.36 -24.77
C LEU A 128 -18.09 10.55 -26.18
N THR A 129 -17.32 11.63 -26.36
CA THR A 129 -16.51 11.87 -27.55
C THR A 129 -15.03 12.05 -27.17
N TRP A 130 -14.13 11.68 -28.08
CA TRP A 130 -12.69 11.84 -27.92
C TRP A 130 -12.16 13.17 -28.44
N LEU A 131 -12.96 13.93 -29.20
CA LEU A 131 -12.56 15.23 -29.76
C LEU A 131 -11.95 16.20 -28.73
N PRO A 132 -12.44 16.29 -27.46
CA PRO A 132 -11.85 17.23 -26.52
C PRO A 132 -10.36 17.01 -26.23
N ILE A 133 -9.81 15.81 -26.43
CA ILE A 133 -8.39 15.57 -26.19
C ILE A 133 -7.47 16.31 -27.17
N THR A 134 -7.98 16.77 -28.32
CA THR A 134 -7.21 17.56 -29.29
C THR A 134 -7.38 19.06 -29.06
N GLU A 135 -8.47 19.48 -28.41
CA GLU A 135 -8.80 20.88 -28.12
C GLU A 135 -7.89 21.51 -27.03
N CYS A 136 -6.77 22.10 -27.46
CA CYS A 136 -5.77 22.72 -26.58
C CYS A 136 -6.35 23.71 -25.55
N GLU A 137 -7.29 24.57 -25.96
CA GLU A 137 -7.94 25.52 -25.06
C GLU A 137 -8.80 24.84 -23.98
N LYS A 138 -9.51 23.75 -24.31
CA LYS A 138 -10.26 22.98 -23.29
C LYS A 138 -9.31 22.32 -22.30
N ILE A 139 -8.19 21.78 -22.77
CA ILE A 139 -7.18 21.16 -21.91
C ILE A 139 -6.59 22.21 -20.96
N LYS A 140 -6.22 23.39 -21.49
CA LYS A 140 -5.70 24.52 -20.70
C LYS A 140 -6.68 24.94 -19.61
N ARG A 141 -7.96 25.14 -19.97
CA ARG A 141 -9.02 25.48 -19.01
C ARG A 141 -9.19 24.42 -17.94
N TYR A 142 -9.17 23.13 -18.30
CA TYR A 142 -9.26 22.06 -17.31
C TYR A 142 -8.06 22.04 -16.37
N VAL A 143 -6.84 22.26 -16.89
CA VAL A 143 -5.63 22.36 -16.07
C VAL A 143 -5.71 23.56 -15.12
N ASP A 144 -6.23 24.70 -15.58
CA ASP A 144 -6.52 25.85 -14.72
C ASP A 144 -7.52 25.50 -13.61
N VAL A 145 -8.59 24.77 -13.92
CA VAL A 145 -9.55 24.26 -12.92
C VAL A 145 -8.85 23.36 -11.90
N LEU A 146 -8.03 22.42 -12.35
CA LEU A 146 -7.29 21.51 -11.47
C LEU A 146 -6.30 22.27 -10.57
N GLN A 147 -5.63 23.30 -11.10
CA GLN A 147 -4.60 24.05 -10.38
C GLN A 147 -5.22 25.09 -9.43
N LYS A 148 -6.05 25.98 -9.94
CA LYS A 148 -6.54 27.16 -9.21
C LYS A 148 -7.71 26.82 -8.31
N HIS A 149 -8.65 25.99 -8.79
CA HIS A 149 -9.90 25.72 -8.08
C HIS A 149 -9.82 24.43 -7.24
N ALA A 150 -9.33 23.33 -7.81
CA ALA A 150 -9.17 22.08 -7.07
C ALA A 150 -7.88 22.03 -6.22
N CYS A 151 -6.97 22.98 -6.42
CA CYS A 151 -5.66 23.09 -5.75
C CYS A 151 -4.85 21.79 -5.82
N LEU A 152 -4.88 21.09 -6.97
CA LEU A 152 -4.08 19.89 -7.15
C LEU A 152 -2.59 20.22 -7.24
N SER A 153 -1.76 19.27 -6.81
CA SER A 153 -0.31 19.38 -6.96
C SER A 153 0.11 19.25 -8.42
N GLU A 154 1.23 19.86 -8.76
CA GLU A 154 1.85 19.85 -10.08
C GLU A 154 2.24 18.45 -10.50
N CYS A 155 2.55 17.56 -9.56
CA CYS A 155 2.72 16.13 -9.85
C CYS A 155 1.44 15.51 -10.41
N SER A 156 0.28 15.87 -9.84
CA SER A 156 -1.03 15.38 -10.28
C SER A 156 -1.38 15.96 -11.65
N ILE A 157 -1.10 17.25 -11.86
CA ILE A 157 -1.30 17.93 -13.14
C ILE A 157 -0.40 17.35 -14.24
N CYS A 158 0.90 17.13 -13.96
CA CYS A 158 1.81 16.43 -14.89
C CYS A 158 1.27 15.04 -15.25
N SER A 159 0.78 14.29 -14.25
CA SER A 159 0.21 12.95 -14.48
C SER A 159 -1.04 13.01 -15.35
N PHE A 160 -1.88 14.03 -15.18
CA PHE A 160 -3.02 14.29 -16.05
C PHE A 160 -2.58 14.61 -17.49
N ILE A 161 -1.63 15.52 -17.69
CA ILE A 161 -1.11 15.88 -19.02
C ILE A 161 -0.55 14.66 -19.76
N THR A 162 0.26 13.84 -19.09
CA THR A 162 0.75 12.58 -19.66
C THR A 162 -0.39 11.58 -19.93
N SER A 163 -1.47 11.61 -19.16
CA SER A 163 -2.64 10.77 -19.44
C SER A 163 -3.36 11.20 -20.73
N ILE A 164 -3.45 12.51 -20.99
CA ILE A 164 -3.98 13.05 -22.25
C ILE A 164 -3.10 12.67 -23.44
N GLU A 165 -1.78 12.74 -23.31
CA GLU A 165 -0.84 12.29 -24.34
C GLU A 165 -1.08 10.81 -24.72
N ARG A 166 -1.35 9.94 -23.74
CA ARG A 166 -1.70 8.53 -24.00
C ARG A 166 -3.09 8.35 -24.60
N ALA A 167 -4.06 9.16 -24.20
CA ALA A 167 -5.39 9.18 -24.80
C ALA A 167 -5.32 9.57 -26.29
N ARG A 168 -4.50 10.56 -26.62
CA ARG A 168 -4.21 11.02 -27.99
C ARG A 168 -3.66 9.89 -28.86
N GLN A 169 -2.63 9.18 -28.39
CA GLN A 169 -2.07 8.01 -29.08
C GLN A 169 -3.12 6.93 -29.34
N PHE A 170 -3.97 6.64 -28.34
CA PHE A 170 -5.06 5.67 -28.50
C PHE A 170 -6.12 6.12 -29.51
N ALA A 171 -6.55 7.38 -29.42
CA ALA A 171 -7.62 7.90 -30.25
C ALA A 171 -7.19 7.99 -31.73
N GLU A 172 -5.95 8.37 -32.00
CA GLU A 172 -5.37 8.33 -33.35
C GLU A 172 -5.26 6.87 -33.86
N TYR A 173 -4.73 5.95 -33.04
CA TYR A 173 -4.64 4.52 -33.39
C TYR A 173 -6.01 3.90 -33.71
N ARG A 174 -7.06 4.30 -32.98
CA ARG A 174 -8.44 3.84 -33.19
C ARG A 174 -9.23 4.68 -34.20
N LYS A 175 -8.61 5.68 -34.84
CA LYS A 175 -9.26 6.63 -35.78
C LYS A 175 -10.50 7.32 -35.17
N LEU A 176 -10.49 7.57 -33.86
CA LEU A 176 -11.54 8.29 -33.13
C LEU A 176 -11.38 9.82 -33.25
N VAL A 177 -10.17 10.26 -33.61
CA VAL A 177 -9.83 11.63 -33.98
C VAL A 177 -8.94 11.59 -35.22
N GLY A 178 -8.80 12.72 -35.91
CA GLY A 178 -7.86 12.86 -37.00
C GLY A 178 -6.40 12.76 -36.55
N LYS A 179 -5.47 12.89 -37.51
CA LYS A 179 -4.04 12.96 -37.22
C LYS A 179 -3.76 14.18 -36.33
N ILE A 180 -3.01 13.97 -35.26
CA ILE A 180 -2.69 15.01 -34.28
C ILE A 180 -1.65 15.94 -34.88
N ASP A 181 -1.92 17.25 -34.87
CA ASP A 181 -1.03 18.25 -35.45
C ASP A 181 0.22 18.48 -34.57
N CYS A 182 1.32 18.86 -35.20
CA CYS A 182 2.57 19.23 -34.53
C CYS A 182 2.34 20.32 -33.48
N LYS A 183 1.48 21.31 -33.76
CA LYS A 183 1.13 22.37 -32.81
C LYS A 183 0.48 21.82 -31.54
N GLU A 184 -0.38 20.80 -31.67
CA GLU A 184 -1.04 20.16 -30.53
C GLU A 184 -0.02 19.35 -29.70
N VAL A 185 0.93 18.69 -30.36
CA VAL A 185 2.03 17.97 -29.70
C VAL A 185 2.92 18.94 -28.92
N MET A 186 3.35 20.03 -29.55
CA MET A 186 4.15 21.08 -28.91
C MET A 186 3.42 21.70 -27.71
N PHE A 187 2.13 22.01 -27.85
CA PHE A 187 1.32 22.55 -26.77
C PHE A 187 1.35 21.68 -25.50
N LEU A 188 1.15 20.36 -25.63
CA LEU A 188 1.20 19.47 -24.46
C LEU A 188 2.62 19.35 -23.88
N ALA A 189 3.64 19.34 -24.74
CA ALA A 189 5.03 19.30 -24.31
C ALA A 189 5.41 20.55 -23.50
N ASP A 190 5.01 21.73 -23.97
CA ASP A 190 5.24 23.02 -23.30
C ASP A 190 4.47 23.12 -21.99
N LEU A 191 3.20 22.70 -21.98
CA LEU A 191 2.39 22.66 -20.76
C LEU A 191 3.01 21.71 -19.72
N LEU A 192 3.47 20.54 -20.14
CA LEU A 192 4.17 19.60 -19.26
C LEU A 192 5.49 20.17 -18.73
N ALA A 193 6.27 20.85 -19.58
CA ALA A 193 7.53 21.49 -19.22
C ALA A 193 7.30 22.60 -18.18
N HIS A 194 6.28 23.44 -18.37
CA HIS A 194 5.87 24.49 -17.43
C HIS A 194 5.59 23.90 -16.03
N PHE A 195 4.74 22.88 -15.94
CA PHE A 195 4.41 22.27 -14.65
C PHE A 195 5.57 21.50 -14.00
N ARG A 196 6.46 20.91 -14.81
CA ARG A 196 7.72 20.34 -14.31
C ARG A 196 8.64 21.41 -13.73
N SER A 197 8.71 22.59 -14.36
CA SER A 197 9.48 23.74 -13.85
C SER A 197 8.92 24.24 -12.53
N LEU A 198 7.60 24.47 -12.43
CA LEU A 198 6.93 24.85 -11.18
C LEU A 198 7.17 23.83 -10.05
N ARG A 199 7.13 22.54 -10.37
CA ARG A 199 7.46 21.48 -9.41
C ARG A 199 8.91 21.59 -8.94
N LYS A 200 9.88 21.78 -9.85
CA LYS A 200 11.30 21.95 -9.50
C LYS A 200 11.49 23.17 -8.61
N LEU A 201 10.86 24.30 -8.95
CA LEU A 201 10.91 25.53 -8.17
C LEU A 201 10.35 25.32 -6.76
N ARG A 202 9.17 24.68 -6.61
CA ARG A 202 8.64 24.37 -5.27
C ARG A 202 9.56 23.43 -4.49
N LEU A 203 10.13 22.41 -5.14
CA LEU A 203 11.06 21.51 -4.47
C LEU A 203 12.33 22.22 -4.02
N ALA A 204 12.87 23.13 -4.84
CA ALA A 204 13.99 23.99 -4.47
C ALA A 204 13.62 24.92 -3.31
N ASN A 205 12.45 25.57 -3.35
CA ASN A 205 11.96 26.41 -2.27
C ASN A 205 11.72 25.62 -0.99
N ARG A 206 11.17 24.41 -1.07
CA ARG A 206 11.05 23.51 0.10
C ARG A 206 12.40 23.14 0.68
N LYS A 207 13.41 22.86 -0.15
CA LYS A 207 14.77 22.61 0.34
C LYS A 207 15.36 23.84 1.04
N LYS A 208 15.12 25.05 0.51
CA LYS A 208 15.53 26.31 1.17
C LYS A 208 14.76 26.57 2.48
N CYS A 209 13.46 26.28 2.51
CA CYS A 209 12.60 26.43 3.69
C CYS A 209 12.74 25.29 4.72
N LYS A 210 13.50 24.22 4.45
CA LYS A 210 13.86 23.24 5.49
C LYS A 210 14.71 23.86 6.60
N ASN A 211 15.30 25.04 6.37
CA ASN A 211 15.97 25.83 7.40
C ASN A 211 14.98 26.61 8.29
N TYR A 212 13.69 26.64 7.96
CA TYR A 212 12.65 27.33 8.73
C TYR A 212 11.53 26.36 9.13
N GLY A 213 11.71 25.67 10.25
CA GLY A 213 10.66 25.25 11.20
C GLY A 213 9.52 24.33 10.76
N SER A 214 9.32 24.03 9.47
CA SER A 214 8.23 23.14 9.05
C SER A 214 8.64 21.68 9.23
N LYS A 215 8.10 21.03 10.27
CA LYS A 215 8.31 19.59 10.52
C LYS A 215 8.01 18.82 9.23
N PRO A 216 8.97 18.05 8.69
CA PRO A 216 8.72 17.25 7.50
C PRO A 216 7.54 16.29 7.76
N SER A 217 6.66 16.11 6.78
CA SER A 217 5.62 15.07 6.81
C SER A 217 6.19 13.65 6.62
N PHE A 218 7.47 13.48 6.92
CA PHE A 218 8.23 12.25 6.79
C PHE A 218 8.57 11.80 8.20
N VAL A 219 8.52 10.49 8.44
CA VAL A 219 8.95 9.91 9.71
C VAL A 219 10.46 10.17 9.82
N ASP A 220 10.87 10.87 10.87
CA ASP A 220 12.29 11.15 11.11
C ASP A 220 13.00 9.84 11.49
N PRO A 221 14.11 9.46 10.82
CA PRO A 221 14.93 8.33 11.24
C PRO A 221 15.36 8.42 12.71
N ALA A 222 15.55 9.64 13.25
CA ALA A 222 15.85 9.84 14.66
C ALA A 222 14.69 9.40 15.57
N ASP A 223 13.44 9.65 15.16
CA ASP A 223 12.27 9.20 15.90
C ASP A 223 12.14 7.68 15.88
N LEU A 224 12.39 7.05 14.74
CA LEU A 224 12.43 5.59 14.65
C LEU A 224 13.55 5.00 15.49
N SER A 225 14.73 5.63 15.49
CA SER A 225 15.85 5.22 16.33
C SER A 225 15.49 5.26 17.82
N ARG A 226 14.79 6.31 18.29
CA ARG A 226 14.30 6.40 19.67
C ARG A 226 13.37 5.25 20.02
N VAL A 227 12.47 4.85 19.12
CA VAL A 227 11.55 3.72 19.34
C VAL A 227 12.29 2.38 19.37
N VAL A 228 13.20 2.16 18.43
CA VAL A 228 13.90 0.88 18.27
C VAL A 228 14.93 0.66 19.39
N ASN A 229 15.54 1.73 19.88
CA ASN A 229 16.56 1.69 20.94
C ASN A 229 16.02 1.93 22.35
N ASN A 230 14.71 2.17 22.51
CA ASN A 230 14.09 2.23 23.84
C ASN A 230 14.05 0.81 24.46
N ALA A 231 14.58 0.69 25.68
CA ALA A 231 14.70 -0.59 26.40
C ALA A 231 13.32 -1.22 26.68
N ASP A 232 12.39 -0.45 27.25
CA ASP A 232 11.02 -0.90 27.58
C ASP A 232 10.29 -1.45 26.35
N TYR A 233 10.50 -0.84 25.17
CA TYR A 233 9.88 -1.32 23.93
C TYR A 233 10.49 -2.63 23.42
N ARG A 234 11.79 -2.84 23.68
CA ARG A 234 12.46 -4.10 23.36
C ARG A 234 12.00 -5.21 24.30
N GLU A 235 12.04 -4.97 25.61
CA GLU A 235 11.57 -5.91 26.63
C GLU A 235 10.12 -6.31 26.38
N ARG A 236 9.25 -5.33 26.15
CA ARG A 236 7.84 -5.60 25.80
C ARG A 236 7.69 -6.43 24.53
N PHE A 237 8.56 -6.23 23.53
CA PHE A 237 8.51 -7.05 22.32
C PHE A 237 8.89 -8.50 22.63
N ASP A 238 9.94 -8.72 23.43
CA ASP A 238 10.45 -10.04 23.78
C ASP A 238 9.47 -10.81 24.67
N GLU A 239 8.83 -10.15 25.64
CA GLU A 239 7.74 -10.72 26.43
C GLU A 239 6.58 -11.18 25.55
N LEU A 240 6.16 -10.34 24.61
CA LEU A 240 5.07 -10.63 23.70
C LEU A 240 5.41 -11.73 22.68
N ALA A 241 6.68 -11.81 22.24
CA ALA A 241 7.17 -12.89 21.41
C ALA A 241 7.17 -14.22 22.16
N THR A 242 7.63 -14.23 23.41
CA THR A 242 7.62 -15.40 24.30
C THR A 242 6.20 -15.88 24.57
N TYR A 243 5.28 -14.96 24.87
CA TYR A 243 3.87 -15.28 25.05
C TYR A 243 3.24 -15.86 23.78
N ALA A 244 3.51 -15.26 22.61
CA ALA A 244 3.02 -15.76 21.33
C ALA A 244 3.56 -17.17 21.01
N LYS A 245 4.85 -17.43 21.32
CA LYS A 245 5.48 -18.74 21.17
C LYS A 245 4.76 -19.80 22.00
N ALA A 246 4.50 -19.50 23.29
CA ALA A 246 3.76 -20.40 24.17
C ALA A 246 2.35 -20.71 23.64
N ILE A 247 1.61 -19.72 23.11
CA ILE A 247 0.29 -19.98 22.51
C ILE A 247 0.39 -20.96 21.32
N VAL A 248 1.36 -20.74 20.43
CA VAL A 248 1.57 -21.55 19.22
C VAL A 248 1.94 -22.99 19.59
N GLU A 249 2.85 -23.18 20.55
CA GLU A 249 3.34 -24.48 20.98
C GLU A 249 2.28 -25.27 21.76
N LEU A 250 1.55 -24.60 22.66
CA LEU A 250 0.50 -25.22 23.46
C LEU A 250 -0.80 -25.49 22.68
N LYS A 251 -0.85 -25.14 21.38
CA LYS A 251 -2.06 -25.18 20.53
C LYS A 251 -3.28 -24.56 21.23
N SER A 252 -3.05 -23.51 22.02
CA SER A 252 -4.10 -22.90 22.82
C SER A 252 -5.07 -22.11 21.93
N TRP A 253 -6.37 -22.23 22.20
CA TRP A 253 -7.40 -21.41 21.55
C TRP A 253 -7.35 -19.93 21.98
N LYS A 254 -6.45 -19.56 22.90
CA LYS A 254 -6.26 -18.17 23.33
C LYS A 254 -5.71 -17.33 22.18
N THR A 255 -6.41 -16.26 21.84
CA THR A 255 -6.00 -15.34 20.78
C THR A 255 -5.03 -14.30 21.32
N PHE A 256 -4.01 -13.96 20.54
CA PHE A 256 -3.13 -12.83 20.81
C PHE A 256 -3.89 -11.52 20.57
N ASP A 257 -4.00 -10.66 21.60
CA ASP A 257 -4.80 -9.44 21.51
C ASP A 257 -4.31 -8.53 20.37
N ARG A 258 -5.27 -7.85 19.74
CA ARG A 258 -5.03 -6.94 18.61
C ARG A 258 -4.09 -5.80 18.97
N ARG A 259 -4.09 -5.31 20.22
CA ARG A 259 -3.18 -4.23 20.64
C ARG A 259 -1.74 -4.71 20.67
N ASN A 260 -1.50 -5.87 21.28
CA ASN A 260 -0.19 -6.50 21.35
C ASN A 260 0.32 -6.87 19.94
N PHE A 261 -0.54 -7.44 19.09
CA PHE A 261 -0.21 -7.65 17.68
C PHE A 261 0.20 -6.39 16.96
N THR A 262 -0.58 -5.33 17.15
CA THR A 262 -0.33 -4.04 16.50
C THR A 262 0.96 -3.41 17.00
N PHE A 263 1.31 -3.57 18.28
CA PHE A 263 2.59 -3.13 18.83
C PHE A 263 3.76 -3.89 18.17
N CYS A 264 3.75 -5.22 18.21
CA CYS A 264 4.80 -6.04 17.61
C CYS A 264 4.98 -5.74 16.12
N LEU A 265 3.87 -5.62 15.38
CA LEU A 265 3.87 -5.27 13.95
C LEU A 265 4.58 -3.93 13.69
N ARG A 266 4.30 -2.93 14.52
CA ARG A 266 4.92 -1.62 14.38
C ARG A 266 6.40 -1.64 14.71
N TYR A 267 6.77 -2.34 15.78
CA TYR A 267 8.14 -2.45 16.24
C TYR A 267 9.04 -3.07 15.15
N ILE A 268 8.64 -4.21 14.58
CA ILE A 268 9.40 -4.85 13.49
C ILE A 268 9.46 -3.97 12.23
N ILE A 269 8.36 -3.29 11.88
CA ILE A 269 8.37 -2.37 10.72
C ILE A 269 9.33 -1.20 10.97
N ALA A 270 9.36 -0.62 12.17
CA ALA A 270 10.28 0.44 12.53
C ALA A 270 11.75 -0.03 12.42
N ARG A 271 12.06 -1.23 12.92
CA ARG A 271 13.40 -1.83 12.78
C ARG A 271 13.82 -2.00 11.32
N LEU A 272 12.95 -2.59 10.50
CA LEU A 272 13.24 -2.79 9.08
C LEU A 272 13.43 -1.47 8.33
N LEU A 273 12.62 -0.45 8.64
CA LEU A 273 12.75 0.90 8.07
C LEU A 273 14.07 1.57 8.43
N LEU A 274 14.56 1.37 9.66
CA LEU A 274 15.80 1.94 10.14
C LEU A 274 17.03 1.25 9.52
N GLU A 275 17.06 -0.08 9.53
CA GLU A 275 18.22 -0.88 9.09
C GLU A 275 18.33 -0.97 7.56
N SER A 276 17.24 -1.34 6.89
CA SER A 276 17.28 -1.73 5.46
C SER A 276 16.63 -0.71 4.52
N LYS A 277 16.02 0.35 5.06
CA LYS A 277 15.37 1.46 4.34
C LYS A 277 14.49 1.00 3.15
N PRO A 278 13.67 -0.06 3.29
CA PRO A 278 12.87 -0.58 2.18
C PRO A 278 11.81 0.44 1.79
N LYS A 279 11.41 0.41 0.51
CA LYS A 279 10.16 1.07 0.09
C LYS A 279 9.00 0.46 0.88
N LEU A 280 8.02 1.28 1.30
CA LEU A 280 6.84 0.77 2.01
C LEU A 280 6.08 -0.30 1.21
N SER A 281 6.08 -0.19 -0.12
CA SER A 281 5.49 -1.22 -0.99
C SER A 281 6.22 -2.55 -0.92
N THR A 282 7.52 -2.55 -0.67
CA THR A 282 8.32 -3.77 -0.46
C THR A 282 7.86 -4.48 0.81
N ILE A 283 7.75 -3.77 1.93
CA ILE A 283 7.21 -4.32 3.20
C ILE A 283 5.79 -4.88 2.99
N CYS A 284 4.91 -4.13 2.33
CA CYS A 284 3.50 -4.54 2.12
C CYS A 284 3.34 -5.79 1.24
N ASN A 285 4.34 -6.12 0.41
CA ASN A 285 4.29 -7.23 -0.54
C ASN A 285 5.21 -8.39 -0.16
N MET A 286 5.97 -8.27 0.93
CA MET A 286 6.89 -9.30 1.39
C MET A 286 6.12 -10.57 1.76
N THR A 287 6.52 -11.68 1.16
CA THR A 287 6.02 -13.02 1.41
C THR A 287 7.04 -13.86 2.15
N PHE A 288 6.59 -14.93 2.80
CA PHE A 288 7.51 -15.85 3.50
C PHE A 288 8.50 -16.50 2.52
N SER A 289 8.12 -16.72 1.26
CA SER A 289 9.00 -17.23 0.21
C SER A 289 10.06 -16.23 -0.25
N ASP A 290 9.92 -14.94 0.09
CA ASP A 290 10.95 -13.94 -0.23
C ASP A 290 12.10 -13.93 0.79
N ILE A 291 11.98 -14.65 1.92
CA ILE A 291 12.95 -14.68 3.02
C ILE A 291 13.90 -15.87 2.83
N GLU A 292 15.15 -15.57 2.54
CA GLU A 292 16.24 -16.54 2.36
C GLU A 292 17.34 -16.31 3.40
N THR A 293 18.10 -17.33 3.78
CA THR A 293 19.32 -17.16 4.57
C THR A 293 20.51 -16.94 3.64
N CYS A 294 21.40 -16.00 3.99
CA CYS A 294 22.62 -15.76 3.22
C CYS A 294 23.60 -16.95 3.31
N LYS A 295 23.72 -17.52 4.51
CA LYS A 295 24.54 -18.69 4.87
C LYS A 295 23.89 -19.35 6.10
N GLY A 296 24.09 -20.66 6.29
CA GLY A 296 23.58 -21.36 7.48
C GLY A 296 22.06 -21.45 7.56
N THR A 297 21.56 -21.76 8.76
CA THR A 297 20.12 -21.85 9.05
C THR A 297 19.56 -20.50 9.49
N ILE A 298 18.23 -20.37 9.45
CA ILE A 298 17.57 -19.11 9.85
C ILE A 298 17.74 -18.83 11.34
N ASP A 299 17.92 -19.89 12.13
CA ASP A 299 18.08 -19.85 13.58
C ASP A 299 19.51 -19.55 14.03
N ASP A 300 20.51 -19.62 13.13
CA ASP A 300 21.90 -19.29 13.44
C ASP A 300 22.05 -17.80 13.75
N PRO A 301 22.35 -17.37 14.99
CA PRO A 301 22.37 -15.95 15.37
C PRO A 301 23.36 -15.11 14.55
N GLU A 302 24.44 -15.69 14.03
CA GLU A 302 25.43 -14.99 13.20
C GLU A 302 25.04 -14.89 11.73
N SER A 303 24.08 -15.72 11.28
CA SER A 303 23.65 -15.70 9.89
C SER A 303 22.84 -14.45 9.56
N LYS A 304 22.96 -13.98 8.31
CA LYS A 304 22.17 -12.88 7.78
C LYS A 304 20.97 -13.41 7.00
N ILE A 305 19.85 -12.71 7.07
CA ILE A 305 18.69 -12.97 6.20
C ILE A 305 18.77 -12.06 4.99
N LYS A 306 18.57 -12.64 3.81
CA LYS A 306 18.39 -11.95 2.54
C LYS A 306 16.91 -12.00 2.17
N ILE A 307 16.30 -10.83 1.96
CA ILE A 307 14.90 -10.74 1.55
C ILE A 307 14.85 -10.22 0.12
N ILE A 308 14.32 -11.01 -0.81
CA ILE A 308 14.27 -10.69 -2.23
C ILE A 308 12.83 -10.46 -2.65
N VAL A 309 12.36 -9.22 -2.58
CA VAL A 309 10.97 -8.88 -2.95
C VAL A 309 10.93 -8.34 -4.37
N ALA A 310 10.12 -8.96 -5.24
CA ALA A 310 9.89 -8.43 -6.58
C ALA A 310 9.17 -7.06 -6.52
N ASP A 311 9.82 -5.98 -6.96
CA ASP A 311 9.17 -4.67 -7.13
C ASP A 311 8.34 -4.70 -8.43
N ARG A 312 7.11 -5.22 -8.35
CA ARG A 312 6.21 -5.39 -9.50
C ARG A 312 5.74 -4.08 -10.15
N LYS A 313 6.29 -2.92 -9.77
CA LYS A 313 5.95 -1.62 -10.36
C LYS A 313 6.59 -1.37 -11.72
N PHE A 314 7.72 -2.00 -12.01
CA PHE A 314 8.41 -1.87 -13.29
C PHE A 314 8.35 -3.21 -14.04
N SER A 315 8.20 -3.15 -15.36
CA SER A 315 8.17 -4.33 -16.24
C SER A 315 9.52 -5.06 -16.29
N LYS A 316 10.57 -4.47 -15.72
CA LYS A 316 11.84 -5.13 -15.43
C LYS A 316 11.77 -5.69 -14.01
N LEU A 317 12.20 -6.93 -13.83
CA LEU A 317 12.30 -7.66 -12.56
C LEU A 317 13.31 -7.00 -11.60
N ASP A 318 13.09 -5.73 -11.24
CA ASP A 318 13.86 -5.05 -10.22
C ASP A 318 13.48 -5.69 -8.88
N LYS A 319 14.31 -6.65 -8.46
CA LYS A 319 14.20 -7.30 -7.15
C LYS A 319 14.81 -6.35 -6.12
N ALA A 320 14.00 -5.91 -5.16
CA ALA A 320 14.52 -5.24 -3.98
C ALA A 320 15.16 -6.30 -3.09
N THR A 321 16.47 -6.22 -2.91
CA THR A 321 17.20 -7.09 -1.97
C THR A 321 17.43 -6.33 -0.68
N LEU A 322 16.94 -6.89 0.44
CA LEU A 322 17.20 -6.39 1.79
C LEU A 322 18.11 -7.40 2.49
N ILE A 323 19.10 -6.92 3.22
CA ILE A 323 19.92 -7.77 4.09
C ILE A 323 19.63 -7.33 5.52
N VAL A 324 19.29 -8.30 6.37
CA VAL A 324 18.91 -8.08 7.77
C VAL A 324 19.80 -8.96 8.64
N SER A 325 20.29 -8.41 9.75
CA SER A 325 21.23 -9.10 10.65
C SER A 325 20.96 -8.79 12.12
N GLY A 326 21.63 -9.54 13.01
CA GLY A 326 21.61 -9.32 14.46
C GLY A 326 20.21 -9.24 15.05
N ASP A 327 19.97 -8.22 15.85
CA ASP A 327 18.73 -8.09 16.63
C ASP A 327 17.47 -7.87 15.76
N THR A 328 17.59 -7.16 14.63
CA THR A 328 16.44 -7.01 13.69
C THR A 328 16.11 -8.33 13.02
N LYS A 329 17.11 -9.17 12.74
CA LYS A 329 16.87 -10.53 12.25
C LYS A 329 16.10 -11.32 13.29
N GLN A 330 16.54 -11.33 14.55
CA GLN A 330 15.86 -12.04 15.62
C GLN A 330 14.40 -11.56 15.78
N THR A 331 14.19 -10.24 15.76
CA THR A 331 12.87 -9.61 15.80
C THR A 331 11.99 -10.09 14.63
N LEU A 332 12.55 -10.17 13.41
CA LEU A 332 11.83 -10.62 12.21
C LEU A 332 11.43 -12.10 12.31
N VAL A 333 12.34 -12.96 12.75
CA VAL A 333 12.12 -14.39 12.94
C VAL A 333 11.04 -14.61 14.00
N ASN A 334 11.18 -14.00 15.18
CA ASN A 334 10.19 -14.07 16.26
C ASN A 334 8.81 -13.59 15.80
N PHE A 335 8.77 -12.51 15.03
CA PHE A 335 7.51 -12.01 14.46
C PHE A 335 6.89 -13.02 13.48
N ALA A 336 7.68 -13.53 12.53
CA ALA A 336 7.22 -14.42 11.48
C ALA A 336 6.75 -15.79 12.01
N HIS A 337 7.52 -16.38 12.94
CA HIS A 337 7.28 -17.73 13.43
C HIS A 337 6.26 -17.80 14.56
N PHE A 338 6.18 -16.77 15.41
CA PHE A 338 5.29 -16.79 16.58
C PHE A 338 4.15 -15.80 16.42
N ILE A 339 4.44 -14.50 16.52
CA ILE A 339 3.42 -13.43 16.61
C ILE A 339 2.45 -13.46 15.41
N ARG A 340 2.98 -13.63 14.20
CA ARG A 340 2.21 -13.64 12.95
C ARG A 340 1.24 -14.81 12.85
N ARG A 341 1.51 -15.93 13.53
CA ARG A 341 0.68 -17.14 13.52
C ARG A 341 -0.51 -17.05 14.47
N VAL A 342 -0.44 -16.18 15.48
CA VAL A 342 -1.51 -16.02 16.48
C VAL A 342 -2.63 -15.06 16.04
N VAL A 343 -2.56 -14.51 14.83
CA VAL A 343 -3.63 -13.66 14.27
C VAL A 343 -4.87 -14.53 13.98
N PRO A 344 -6.02 -14.30 14.65
CA PRO A 344 -7.13 -15.25 14.67
C PRO A 344 -7.86 -15.43 13.33
N LYS A 345 -7.65 -14.55 12.35
CA LYS A 345 -8.26 -14.70 11.02
C LYS A 345 -7.42 -14.05 9.93
N VAL A 346 -6.58 -14.85 9.28
CA VAL A 346 -5.84 -14.43 8.08
C VAL A 346 -6.69 -14.79 6.86
N LEU A 347 -6.92 -13.83 5.96
CA LEU A 347 -7.65 -14.12 4.73
C LEU A 347 -6.81 -15.02 3.81
N LYS A 348 -7.45 -15.91 3.05
CA LYS A 348 -6.76 -16.83 2.12
C LYS A 348 -5.80 -16.09 1.19
N GLU A 349 -6.21 -14.94 0.68
CA GLU A 349 -5.45 -14.08 -0.23
C GLU A 349 -4.21 -13.40 0.39
N THR A 350 -4.11 -13.34 1.73
CA THR A 350 -3.02 -12.67 2.46
C THR A 350 -2.16 -13.65 3.24
N ARG A 351 -2.44 -14.96 3.16
CA ARG A 351 -1.75 -16.00 3.93
C ARG A 351 -0.25 -16.06 3.67
N ALA A 352 0.17 -15.81 2.42
CA ALA A 352 1.57 -15.81 2.04
C ALA A 352 2.34 -14.56 2.52
N LEU A 353 1.65 -13.48 2.94
CA LEU A 353 2.28 -12.23 3.33
C LEU A 353 2.82 -12.30 4.77
N VAL A 354 4.07 -11.84 4.94
CA VAL A 354 4.73 -11.71 6.25
C VAL A 354 3.97 -10.69 7.10
N PHE A 355 3.68 -9.51 6.54
CA PHE A 355 3.02 -8.44 7.26
C PHE A 355 1.55 -8.29 6.86
N THR A 356 0.67 -8.49 7.84
CA THR A 356 -0.77 -8.21 7.75
C THR A 356 -1.20 -7.31 8.89
N ASN A 357 -2.31 -6.59 8.74
CA ASN A 357 -2.89 -5.88 9.87
C ASN A 357 -3.54 -6.85 10.88
N SER A 358 -3.98 -6.34 12.02
CA SER A 358 -4.64 -7.12 13.09
C SER A 358 -5.98 -7.77 12.69
N SER A 359 -6.49 -7.45 11.49
CA SER A 359 -7.67 -8.10 10.89
C SER A 359 -7.29 -9.11 9.80
N GLY A 360 -6.00 -9.46 9.68
CA GLY A 360 -5.47 -10.39 8.69
C GLY A 360 -5.51 -9.88 7.24
N ARG A 361 -5.74 -8.59 7.02
CA ARG A 361 -5.75 -7.98 5.67
C ARG A 361 -4.36 -7.44 5.31
N LYS A 362 -4.15 -7.28 4.00
CA LYS A 362 -2.91 -6.72 3.45
C LYS A 362 -2.70 -5.29 3.96
N LEU A 363 -1.47 -5.01 4.39
CA LEU A 363 -1.08 -3.65 4.75
C LEU A 363 -0.93 -2.78 3.50
N THR A 364 -1.35 -1.53 3.61
CA THR A 364 -1.08 -0.51 2.59
C THR A 364 0.06 0.40 3.04
N PRO A 365 0.81 1.02 2.11
CA PRO A 365 1.81 2.02 2.46
C PRO A 365 1.26 3.14 3.35
N SER A 366 0.00 3.55 3.13
CA SER A 366 -0.67 4.56 3.97
C SER A 366 -0.92 4.10 5.41
N GLN A 367 -1.22 2.82 5.63
CA GLN A 367 -1.35 2.24 6.96
C GLN A 367 -0.01 2.21 7.68
N ILE A 368 1.06 1.82 6.99
CA ILE A 368 2.41 1.85 7.55
C ILE A 368 2.81 3.27 7.93
N SER A 369 2.62 4.25 7.05
CA SER A 369 2.90 5.66 7.37
C SER A 369 2.12 6.12 8.61
N LYS A 370 0.81 5.79 8.70
CA LYS A 370 0.00 6.14 9.87
C LYS A 370 0.51 5.47 11.14
N HIS A 371 0.94 4.21 11.06
CA HIS A 371 1.52 3.49 12.19
C HIS A 371 2.79 4.17 12.71
N MET A 372 3.66 4.62 11.81
CA MET A 372 4.90 5.29 12.19
C MET A 372 4.65 6.69 12.77
N CYS A 373 3.68 7.45 12.25
CA CYS A 373 3.32 8.76 12.80
C CYS A 373 2.85 8.71 14.26
N GLN A 374 2.37 7.56 14.76
CA GLN A 374 1.94 7.43 16.16
C GLN A 374 3.11 7.40 17.14
N TYR A 375 4.33 7.15 16.67
CA TYR A 375 5.53 7.28 17.50
C TYR A 375 6.11 8.70 17.52
N THR A 376 5.70 9.53 16.56
CA THR A 376 6.29 10.85 16.33
C THR A 376 5.37 12.00 16.76
N SER A 377 4.17 11.70 17.29
CA SER A 377 3.23 12.71 17.76
C SER A 377 3.57 13.14 19.19
N PRO A 378 3.62 14.46 19.49
CA PRO A 378 3.91 14.96 20.84
C PRO A 378 2.85 14.58 21.88
N GLU A 379 1.68 14.09 21.47
CA GLU A 379 0.64 13.61 22.39
C GLU A 379 1.03 12.32 23.16
N SER A 380 2.09 11.60 22.75
CA SER A 380 2.57 10.44 23.53
C SER A 380 3.48 10.82 24.69
N SER A 381 3.99 12.07 24.74
CA SER A 381 4.80 12.54 25.88
C SER A 381 3.98 13.18 27.00
N ASP A 382 2.73 13.56 26.76
CA ASP A 382 1.89 14.17 27.79
C ASP A 382 1.26 13.12 28.71
N ASN A 383 0.91 11.94 28.18
CA ASN A 383 0.44 10.81 29.01
C ASN A 383 1.56 10.17 29.88
N ALA A 384 2.83 10.44 29.57
CA ALA A 384 3.95 9.98 30.38
C ALA A 384 4.27 10.92 31.55
N LYS A 385 3.75 12.15 31.53
CA LYS A 385 3.94 13.15 32.60
C LYS A 385 2.81 13.19 33.63
N GLU A 386 1.63 12.65 33.30
CA GLU A 386 0.54 12.51 34.27
C GLU A 386 0.72 11.28 35.18
N ALA A 387 1.41 10.23 34.72
CA ALA A 387 1.68 9.04 35.54
C ALA A 387 2.81 9.23 36.57
N SER A 388 3.55 10.35 36.54
CA SER A 388 4.65 10.65 37.46
C SER A 388 4.31 11.76 38.47
N LYS A 389 3.02 12.04 38.67
CA LYS A 389 2.54 13.05 39.64
C LYS A 389 1.73 12.47 40.80
N ASP A 390 1.57 11.16 40.85
CA ASP A 390 0.95 10.43 41.97
C ASP A 390 1.96 9.46 42.61
N GLU A 391 3.18 9.95 42.89
CA GLU A 391 4.09 9.37 43.90
C GLU A 391 4.50 10.44 44.92
#